data_AF-A0A9P0IMP9-F1
#
_entry.id   AF-A0A9P0IMP9-F1
#
_cell.length_a   1.000
_cell.length_b   1.000
_cell.length_c   1.000
_cell.angle_alpha   90.00
_cell.angle_beta   90.00
_cell.angle_gamma   90.00
#
_symmetry.space_group_name_H-M   'P 1'
#
loop_
_entity.id
_entity.type
_entity.pdbx_description
1 polymer ?
#
loop_
_entity_poly.entity_id
_entity_poly.type
_entity_poly.pdbx_seq_one_letter_code
_entity_poly.pdbx_strand_id
1 'polypeptide(L)'
;MCEDEWSDVEKRFEKEGIDYSRLKTEEKLIHVWRWLVDADINLQNARKMIEKLRLKQNEELEDMENYMVHVRVLADKRIDDMEKTMSIFAEQVARLECELNNLDSIDGDNVCDKVSNLIHGYTSLVNEVNVLKRVRSFDANGICKESDDVLMIEMIKISAEKESLKRQVKELEDRLSVYEMAKTEYNTQLISMELSESSNKIDGKDSLLDNSISWNRNITNDDTSSISIQLFSDRTKSANHFCNDFTQEEKSDNQKPNVNEITRTFGPESTPPSLLSSELATPRQISTILTDEMLNNQSDELKKIKEELDVHKTLVSSLGEKYNALALKHLQYKSKRKMQIEALKGNLEASQCQMESLKTQLSIQKRRFRTEEEFRKQVETDYRSLQEEKRNIDFRIAMSENELRNMARHLNVLHKKVAMLESANADLLSKHLQLVYKNSHIPKSTTCDCILTAMSDDK
;
A
#
# COMPACT_ATOMS: atom_id res chain seq x y z
N MET A 1 -47.09 -8.99 -49.79
CA MET A 1 -46.85 -10.12 -50.71
C MET A 1 -47.47 -11.34 -50.07
N CYS A 2 -47.95 -12.32 -50.84
CA CYS A 2 -48.35 -13.62 -50.30
C CYS A 2 -47.14 -14.54 -50.49
N GLU A 3 -46.57 -15.03 -49.41
CA GLU A 3 -45.45 -15.98 -49.46
C GLU A 3 -46.03 -17.38 -49.71
N ASP A 4 -45.40 -18.17 -50.59
CA ASP A 4 -45.87 -19.50 -50.95
C ASP A 4 -45.34 -20.52 -49.94
N GLU A 5 -46.06 -20.61 -48.81
CA GLU A 5 -45.77 -21.52 -47.70
C GLU A 5 -45.60 -22.98 -48.16
N TRP A 6 -46.31 -23.40 -49.22
CA TRP A 6 -46.23 -24.76 -49.75
C TRP A 6 -44.94 -25.00 -50.54
N SER A 7 -44.50 -24.01 -51.32
CA SER A 7 -43.20 -24.05 -52.01
C SER A 7 -42.03 -24.14 -51.01
N ASP A 8 -42.11 -23.46 -49.86
CA ASP A 8 -41.07 -23.53 -48.83
C ASP A 8 -41.12 -24.82 -47.99
N VAL A 9 -42.31 -25.41 -47.80
CA VAL A 9 -42.46 -26.78 -47.29
C VAL A 9 -41.81 -27.79 -48.24
N GLU A 10 -42.06 -27.71 -49.55
CA GLU A 10 -41.48 -28.60 -50.57
C GLU A 10 -39.94 -28.53 -50.60
N LYS A 11 -39.35 -27.33 -50.65
CA LYS A 11 -37.89 -27.11 -50.53
C LYS A 11 -37.31 -27.71 -49.24
N ARG A 12 -38.08 -27.75 -48.15
CA ARG A 12 -37.63 -28.33 -46.88
C ARG A 12 -37.63 -29.87 -46.91
N PHE A 13 -38.54 -30.49 -47.67
CA PHE A 13 -38.48 -31.93 -47.95
C PHE A 13 -37.24 -32.27 -48.81
N GLU A 14 -37.01 -31.53 -49.89
CA GLU A 14 -35.80 -31.70 -50.73
C GLU A 14 -34.50 -31.56 -49.91
N LYS A 15 -34.45 -30.58 -49.00
CA LYS A 15 -33.30 -30.32 -48.13
C LYS A 15 -33.01 -31.46 -47.13
N GLU A 16 -34.00 -32.26 -46.76
CA GLU A 16 -33.81 -33.49 -45.95
C GLU A 16 -33.55 -34.73 -46.82
N GLY A 17 -33.47 -34.60 -48.15
CA GLY A 17 -33.31 -35.71 -49.08
C GLY A 17 -34.58 -36.54 -49.29
N ILE A 18 -35.75 -35.95 -49.02
CA ILE A 18 -37.05 -36.63 -49.00
C ILE A 18 -37.84 -36.26 -50.25
N ASP A 19 -38.21 -37.27 -51.05
CA ASP A 19 -38.94 -37.09 -52.30
C ASP A 19 -40.42 -36.70 -52.06
N TYR A 20 -40.68 -35.40 -52.10
CA TYR A 20 -42.02 -34.84 -51.91
C TYR A 20 -43.03 -35.30 -52.97
N SER A 21 -42.61 -35.66 -54.19
CA SER A 21 -43.55 -36.09 -55.23
C SER A 21 -44.05 -37.52 -55.04
N ARG A 22 -43.34 -38.36 -54.26
CA ARG A 22 -43.67 -39.80 -54.11
C ARG A 22 -44.34 -40.18 -52.79
N LEU A 23 -44.31 -39.30 -51.79
CA LEU A 23 -44.97 -39.52 -50.49
C LEU A 23 -46.47 -39.26 -50.54
N LYS A 24 -47.23 -40.04 -49.75
CA LYS A 24 -48.64 -39.79 -49.49
C LYS A 24 -48.83 -38.63 -48.51
N THR A 25 -50.02 -38.05 -48.50
CA THR A 25 -50.39 -36.91 -47.64
C THR A 25 -50.17 -37.20 -46.16
N GLU A 26 -50.48 -38.41 -45.71
CA GLU A 26 -50.32 -38.86 -44.32
C GLU A 26 -48.85 -38.93 -43.91
N GLU A 27 -47.99 -39.40 -44.82
CA GLU A 27 -46.55 -39.53 -44.61
C GLU A 27 -45.89 -38.14 -44.56
N LYS A 28 -46.27 -37.24 -45.49
CA LYS A 28 -45.88 -35.81 -45.45
C LYS A 28 -46.27 -35.14 -44.13
N LEU A 29 -47.49 -35.39 -43.65
CA LEU A 29 -48.00 -34.78 -42.43
C LEU A 29 -47.15 -35.16 -41.19
N ILE A 30 -46.61 -36.38 -41.13
CA ILE A 30 -45.71 -36.81 -40.05
C ILE A 30 -44.41 -35.98 -40.04
N HIS A 31 -43.81 -35.75 -41.21
CA HIS A 31 -42.60 -34.92 -41.32
C HIS A 31 -42.85 -33.45 -40.96
N VAL A 32 -43.96 -32.87 -41.45
CA VAL A 32 -44.37 -31.49 -41.09
C VAL A 32 -44.67 -31.38 -39.59
N TRP A 33 -45.34 -32.38 -38.99
CA TRP A 33 -45.59 -32.40 -37.55
C TRP A 33 -44.30 -32.51 -36.73
N ARG A 34 -43.34 -33.34 -37.15
CA ARG A 34 -42.00 -33.40 -36.55
C ARG A 34 -41.33 -32.02 -36.58
N TRP A 35 -41.34 -31.34 -37.72
CA TRP A 35 -40.79 -29.98 -37.86
C TRP A 35 -41.49 -28.93 -36.99
N LEU A 36 -42.79 -29.06 -36.75
CA LEU A 36 -43.54 -28.17 -35.86
C LEU A 36 -43.18 -28.42 -34.39
N VAL A 37 -43.00 -29.67 -33.98
CA VAL A 37 -42.51 -30.04 -32.64
C VAL A 37 -41.06 -29.59 -32.45
N ASP A 38 -40.19 -29.82 -33.44
CA ASP A 38 -38.81 -29.31 -33.45
C ASP A 38 -38.79 -27.77 -33.34
N ALA A 39 -39.69 -27.07 -34.04
CA ALA A 39 -39.80 -25.62 -33.99
C ALA A 39 -40.30 -25.11 -32.63
N ASP A 40 -41.34 -25.72 -32.04
CA ASP A 40 -41.82 -25.35 -30.70
C ASP A 40 -40.76 -25.57 -29.63
N ILE A 41 -40.07 -26.72 -29.62
CA ILE A 41 -38.96 -26.98 -28.69
C ILE A 41 -37.86 -25.92 -28.84
N ASN A 42 -37.52 -25.53 -30.07
CA ASN A 42 -36.54 -24.48 -30.32
C ASN A 42 -37.02 -23.09 -29.88
N LEU A 43 -38.31 -22.74 -30.10
CA LEU A 43 -38.90 -21.48 -29.63
C LEU A 43 -38.99 -21.42 -28.10
N GLN A 44 -39.35 -22.52 -27.43
CA GLN A 44 -39.32 -22.64 -25.98
C GLN A 44 -37.90 -22.45 -25.43
N ASN A 45 -36.89 -23.02 -26.10
CA ASN A 45 -35.49 -22.88 -25.68
C ASN A 45 -34.95 -21.47 -25.94
N ALA A 46 -35.29 -20.84 -27.07
CA ALA A 46 -35.00 -19.44 -27.35
C ALA A 46 -35.66 -18.52 -26.30
N ARG A 47 -36.92 -18.77 -25.93
CA ARG A 47 -37.63 -18.04 -24.87
C ARG A 47 -36.95 -18.17 -23.50
N LYS A 48 -36.50 -19.39 -23.13
CA LYS A 48 -35.71 -19.62 -21.90
C LYS A 48 -34.36 -18.90 -21.94
N MET A 49 -33.71 -18.79 -23.10
CA MET A 49 -32.46 -18.05 -23.27
C MET A 49 -32.67 -16.53 -23.16
N ILE A 50 -33.73 -16.00 -23.79
CA ILE A 50 -34.13 -14.59 -23.69
C ILE A 50 -34.43 -14.23 -22.23
N GLU A 51 -35.16 -15.06 -21.49
CA GLU A 51 -35.45 -14.80 -20.08
C GLU A 51 -34.20 -14.84 -19.19
N LYS A 52 -33.24 -15.75 -19.46
CA LYS A 52 -31.93 -15.72 -18.79
C LYS A 52 -31.14 -14.45 -19.08
N LEU A 53 -31.17 -13.96 -20.32
CA LEU A 53 -30.53 -12.69 -20.69
C LEU A 53 -31.22 -11.51 -20.02
N ARG A 54 -32.56 -11.50 -19.94
CA ARG A 54 -33.35 -10.47 -19.26
C ARG A 54 -33.05 -10.41 -17.76
N LEU A 55 -32.91 -11.57 -17.10
CA LEU A 55 -32.52 -11.66 -15.69
C LEU A 55 -31.11 -11.14 -15.47
N LYS A 56 -30.14 -11.57 -16.29
CA LYS A 56 -28.75 -11.09 -16.21
C LYS A 56 -28.62 -9.59 -16.48
N GLN A 57 -29.41 -9.04 -17.41
CA GLN A 57 -29.47 -7.61 -17.65
C GLN A 57 -30.05 -6.85 -16.44
N ASN A 58 -31.01 -7.43 -15.71
CA ASN A 58 -31.54 -6.83 -14.49
C ASN A 58 -30.52 -6.85 -13.34
N GLU A 59 -29.77 -7.93 -13.20
CA GLU A 59 -28.65 -8.08 -12.26
C GLU A 59 -27.53 -7.05 -12.56
N GLU A 60 -27.13 -6.90 -13.82
CA GLU A 60 -26.16 -5.88 -14.27
C GLU A 60 -26.64 -4.43 -14.07
N LEU A 61 -27.96 -4.19 -14.13
CA LEU A 61 -28.55 -2.88 -13.82
C LEU A 61 -28.56 -2.61 -12.31
N GLU A 62 -28.89 -3.60 -11.48
CA GLU A 62 -28.87 -3.49 -10.02
C GLU A 62 -27.44 -3.24 -9.49
N ASP A 63 -26.44 -3.95 -10.02
CA ASP A 63 -25.02 -3.68 -9.76
C ASP A 63 -24.60 -2.27 -10.18
N MET A 64 -25.09 -1.78 -11.33
CA MET A 64 -24.80 -0.42 -11.80
C MET A 64 -25.47 0.66 -10.94
N GLU A 65 -26.68 0.43 -10.45
CA GLU A 65 -27.37 1.33 -9.50
C GLU A 65 -26.64 1.35 -8.15
N ASN A 66 -26.25 0.19 -7.61
CA ASN A 66 -25.44 0.08 -6.40
C ASN A 66 -24.09 0.82 -6.55
N TYR A 67 -23.42 0.68 -7.69
CA TYR A 67 -22.20 1.43 -8.00
C TYR A 67 -22.45 2.95 -8.09
N MET A 68 -23.54 3.39 -8.73
CA MET A 68 -23.93 4.80 -8.78
C MET A 68 -24.19 5.38 -7.37
N VAL A 69 -24.87 4.63 -6.49
CA VAL A 69 -25.11 5.04 -5.10
C VAL A 69 -23.79 5.20 -4.36
N HIS A 70 -22.86 4.24 -4.49
CA HIS A 70 -21.53 4.34 -3.89
C HIS A 70 -20.73 5.57 -4.41
N VAL A 71 -20.79 5.84 -5.71
CA VAL A 71 -20.15 7.03 -6.31
C VAL A 71 -20.77 8.34 -5.82
N ARG A 72 -22.09 8.40 -5.60
CA ARG A 72 -22.75 9.57 -4.98
C ARG A 72 -22.26 9.79 -3.55
N VAL A 73 -22.30 8.76 -2.70
CA VAL A 73 -21.82 8.85 -1.31
C VAL A 73 -20.36 9.29 -1.21
N LEU A 74 -19.50 8.85 -2.14
CA LEU A 74 -18.10 9.33 -2.23
C LEU A 74 -17.98 10.78 -2.72
N ALA A 75 -18.87 11.25 -3.59
CA ALA A 75 -18.93 12.64 -4.03
C ALA A 75 -19.45 13.56 -2.93
N ASP A 76 -20.53 13.18 -2.24
CA ASP A 76 -21.14 13.91 -1.13
C ASP A 76 -20.13 14.07 0.02
N LYS A 77 -19.47 12.98 0.43
CA LYS A 77 -18.39 13.04 1.43
C LYS A 77 -17.23 13.97 1.00
N ARG A 78 -16.88 13.99 -0.30
CA ARG A 78 -15.86 14.90 -0.82
C ARG A 78 -16.31 16.36 -0.73
N ILE A 79 -17.60 16.64 -0.93
CA ILE A 79 -18.17 17.98 -0.73
C ILE A 79 -18.07 18.36 0.75
N ASP A 80 -18.53 17.50 1.67
CA ASP A 80 -18.40 17.74 3.13
C ASP A 80 -16.95 18.07 3.54
N ASP A 81 -15.97 17.29 3.06
CA ASP A 81 -14.56 17.48 3.39
C ASP A 81 -13.96 18.75 2.72
N MET A 82 -14.48 19.16 1.57
CA MET A 82 -14.16 20.46 0.95
C MET A 82 -14.80 21.64 1.70
N GLU A 83 -16.04 21.52 2.18
CA GLU A 83 -16.70 22.57 2.98
C GLU A 83 -16.03 22.76 4.33
N LYS A 84 -15.63 21.67 5.02
CA LYS A 84 -14.83 21.73 6.26
C LYS A 84 -13.50 22.47 6.04
N THR A 85 -12.78 22.16 4.95
CA THR A 85 -11.51 22.83 4.65
C THR A 85 -11.70 24.29 4.24
N MET A 86 -12.75 24.62 3.48
CA MET A 86 -13.14 26.02 3.20
C MET A 86 -13.48 26.79 4.49
N SER A 87 -14.20 26.19 5.44
CA SER A 87 -14.51 26.81 6.73
C SER A 87 -13.23 27.08 7.55
N ILE A 88 -12.27 26.16 7.56
CA ILE A 88 -10.97 26.35 8.23
C ILE A 88 -10.17 27.47 7.55
N PHE A 89 -10.14 27.52 6.21
CA PHE A 89 -9.47 28.61 5.50
C PHE A 89 -10.16 29.97 5.72
N ALA A 90 -11.49 30.02 5.78
CA ALA A 90 -12.21 31.26 6.13
C ALA A 90 -11.87 31.75 7.55
N GLU A 91 -11.78 30.84 8.53
CA GLU A 91 -11.37 31.18 9.91
C GLU A 91 -9.88 31.59 10.00
N GLN A 92 -9.03 31.10 9.08
CA GLN A 92 -7.63 31.54 8.96
C GLN A 92 -7.52 32.92 8.30
N VAL A 93 -8.27 33.17 7.21
CA VAL A 93 -8.33 34.48 6.55
C VAL A 93 -8.86 35.54 7.52
N ALA A 94 -9.98 35.30 8.19
CA ALA A 94 -10.53 36.24 9.18
C ALA A 94 -9.56 36.54 10.35
N ARG A 95 -8.76 35.56 10.78
CA ARG A 95 -7.69 35.79 11.77
C ARG A 95 -6.56 36.67 11.21
N LEU A 96 -6.09 36.39 9.99
CA LEU A 96 -5.05 37.18 9.33
C LEU A 96 -5.52 38.61 9.00
N GLU A 97 -6.79 38.80 8.63
CA GLU A 97 -7.41 40.11 8.44
C GLU A 97 -7.48 40.89 9.77
N CYS A 98 -7.84 40.24 10.89
CA CYS A 98 -7.75 40.86 12.21
C CYS A 98 -6.30 41.21 12.60
N GLU A 99 -5.32 40.34 12.34
CA GLU A 99 -3.91 40.62 12.60
C GLU A 99 -3.37 41.78 11.72
N LEU A 100 -3.80 41.87 10.46
CA LEU A 100 -3.44 42.95 9.54
C LEU A 100 -4.09 44.29 9.93
N ASN A 101 -5.38 44.31 10.27
CA ASN A 101 -6.07 45.51 10.75
C ASN A 101 -5.50 46.02 12.09
N ASN A 102 -4.89 45.14 12.90
CA ASN A 102 -4.13 45.53 14.09
C ASN A 102 -2.71 46.07 13.77
N LEU A 103 -2.19 45.84 12.55
CA LEU A 103 -0.88 46.32 12.09
C LEU A 103 -0.95 47.71 11.44
N ASP A 104 -2.10 48.11 10.90
CA ASP A 104 -2.35 49.48 10.35
C ASP A 104 -2.19 50.61 11.40
N SER A 105 -1.99 50.26 12.67
CA SER A 105 -1.63 51.19 13.75
C SER A 105 -0.12 51.49 13.84
N ILE A 106 0.74 50.95 12.96
CA ILE A 106 2.21 51.02 13.10
C ILE A 106 2.88 51.42 11.77
N ASP A 107 3.71 52.47 11.82
CA ASP A 107 4.36 53.08 10.66
C ASP A 107 5.17 52.12 9.76
N GLY A 108 5.21 52.46 8.47
CA GLY A 108 5.60 51.58 7.36
C GLY A 108 7.05 51.07 7.35
N ASP A 109 7.97 51.73 8.05
CA ASP A 109 9.39 51.33 8.12
C ASP A 109 9.56 49.90 8.68
N ASN A 110 8.66 49.50 9.58
CA ASN A 110 8.66 48.20 10.27
C ASN A 110 8.57 46.99 9.31
N VAL A 111 7.96 47.15 8.13
CA VAL A 111 7.81 46.04 7.16
C VAL A 111 9.16 45.63 6.56
N CYS A 112 10.06 46.60 6.31
CA CYS A 112 11.37 46.33 5.73
C CYS A 112 12.27 45.56 6.71
N ASP A 113 12.23 45.93 7.99
CA ASP A 113 12.93 45.22 9.07
C ASP A 113 12.34 43.83 9.32
N LYS A 114 11.01 43.67 9.31
CA LYS A 114 10.36 42.35 9.43
C LYS A 114 10.76 41.40 8.29
N VAL A 115 10.78 41.88 7.05
CA VAL A 115 11.23 41.08 5.89
C VAL A 115 12.73 40.74 5.99
N SER A 116 13.57 41.70 6.37
CA SER A 116 15.00 41.49 6.61
C SER A 116 15.26 40.42 7.68
N ASN A 117 14.54 40.49 8.80
CA ASN A 117 14.60 39.49 9.87
C ASN A 117 14.09 38.11 9.43
N LEU A 118 13.03 38.04 8.60
CA LEU A 118 12.55 36.78 8.03
C LEU A 118 13.58 36.13 7.09
N ILE A 119 14.24 36.93 6.24
CA ILE A 119 15.31 36.46 5.34
C ILE A 119 16.52 35.99 6.16
N HIS A 120 16.88 36.69 7.24
CA HIS A 120 17.96 36.28 8.13
C HIS A 120 17.62 34.96 8.86
N GLY A 121 16.40 34.83 9.37
CA GLY A 121 15.88 33.60 9.99
C GLY A 121 15.86 32.42 9.02
N TYR A 122 15.36 32.61 7.79
CA TYR A 122 15.40 31.59 6.74
C TYR A 122 16.84 31.18 6.39
N THR A 123 17.75 32.13 6.27
CA THR A 123 19.17 31.84 5.97
C THR A 123 19.83 31.07 7.11
N SER A 124 19.53 31.40 8.36
CA SER A 124 19.96 30.64 9.54
C SER A 124 19.43 29.21 9.53
N LEU A 125 18.12 29.03 9.30
CA LEU A 125 17.46 27.73 9.24
C LEU A 125 17.97 26.85 8.08
N VAL A 126 18.26 27.45 6.92
CA VAL A 126 18.89 26.75 5.78
C VAL A 126 20.32 26.31 6.12
N ASN A 127 21.08 27.13 6.84
CA ASN A 127 22.41 26.75 7.33
C ASN A 127 22.33 25.61 8.36
N GLU A 128 21.37 25.66 9.29
CA GLU A 128 21.10 24.59 10.26
C GLU A 128 20.69 23.29 9.57
N VAL A 129 19.78 23.34 8.58
CA VAL A 129 19.41 22.18 7.74
C VAL A 129 20.61 21.65 6.94
N ASN A 130 21.53 22.51 6.49
CA ASN A 130 22.76 22.10 5.81
C ASN A 130 23.86 21.60 6.77
N VAL A 131 23.78 21.91 8.07
CA VAL A 131 24.53 21.20 9.12
C VAL A 131 23.90 19.82 9.36
N LEU A 132 22.58 19.74 9.57
CA LEU A 132 21.85 18.49 9.78
C LEU A 132 22.00 17.49 8.61
N LYS A 133 22.09 17.97 7.36
CA LYS A 133 22.43 17.14 6.18
C LYS A 133 23.86 16.58 6.22
N ARG A 134 24.82 17.31 6.80
CA ARG A 134 26.21 16.84 7.02
C ARG A 134 26.34 15.91 8.23
N VAL A 135 25.50 16.09 9.25
CA VAL A 135 25.37 15.16 10.41
C VAL A 135 24.86 13.77 9.99
N ARG A 136 24.40 13.57 8.74
CA ARG A 136 24.21 12.23 8.17
C ARG A 136 25.53 11.43 8.01
N SER A 137 26.68 12.07 8.23
CA SER A 137 28.02 11.47 8.28
C SER A 137 28.81 11.98 9.51
N PHE A 138 28.44 11.44 10.68
CA PHE A 138 29.07 11.61 12.00
C PHE A 138 29.00 13.00 12.69
N ASP A 139 29.31 12.96 13.99
CA ASP A 139 28.76 13.85 15.03
C ASP A 139 29.35 15.26 15.13
N ALA A 140 28.51 16.19 15.60
CA ALA A 140 28.92 17.33 16.42
C ALA A 140 27.85 17.60 17.49
N ASN A 141 28.29 18.06 18.67
CA ASN A 141 27.45 18.53 19.79
C ASN A 141 26.55 17.49 20.51
N GLY A 142 27.20 16.51 21.16
CA GLY A 142 27.32 16.64 22.61
C GLY A 142 26.28 15.99 23.54
N ILE A 143 25.38 15.14 23.05
CA ILE A 143 24.62 14.22 23.94
C ILE A 143 24.80 12.78 23.45
N CYS A 144 25.56 11.99 24.20
CA CYS A 144 25.73 10.56 23.95
C CYS A 144 24.41 9.83 24.19
N LYS A 145 23.65 9.62 23.11
CA LYS A 145 22.61 8.59 23.05
C LYS A 145 23.32 7.30 22.63
N GLU A 146 23.66 6.47 23.62
CA GLU A 146 24.22 5.13 23.44
C GLU A 146 23.49 4.44 22.27
N SER A 147 24.22 4.06 21.21
CA SER A 147 23.59 3.35 20.09
C SER A 147 23.12 1.97 20.52
N ASP A 148 22.23 1.33 19.74
CA ASP A 148 21.86 -0.08 19.97
C ASP A 148 23.12 -0.95 20.11
N ASP A 149 24.14 -0.68 19.29
CA ASP A 149 25.41 -1.39 19.27
C ASP A 149 26.24 -1.14 20.55
N VAL A 150 26.33 0.11 21.02
CA VAL A 150 27.03 0.45 22.28
C VAL A 150 26.34 -0.20 23.49
N LEU A 151 25.01 -0.15 23.55
CA LEU A 151 24.25 -0.84 24.60
C LEU A 151 24.46 -2.36 24.54
N MET A 152 24.45 -2.95 23.34
CA MET A 152 24.66 -4.39 23.18
C MET A 152 26.09 -4.81 23.53
N ILE A 153 27.12 -4.06 23.11
CA ILE A 153 28.53 -4.30 23.43
C ILE A 153 28.75 -4.27 24.94
N GLU A 154 28.21 -3.26 25.64
CA GLU A 154 28.36 -3.15 27.09
C GLU A 154 27.52 -4.22 27.83
N MET A 155 26.35 -4.62 27.32
CA MET A 155 25.62 -5.81 27.82
C MET A 155 26.44 -7.11 27.66
N ILE A 156 27.14 -7.30 26.54
CA ILE A 156 28.01 -8.46 26.28
C ILE A 156 29.19 -8.45 27.25
N LYS A 157 29.85 -7.29 27.43
CA LYS A 157 30.96 -7.09 28.37
C LYS A 157 30.57 -7.38 29.82
N ILE A 158 29.46 -6.82 30.30
CA ILE A 158 28.91 -7.11 31.63
C ILE A 158 28.56 -8.60 31.80
N SER A 159 28.07 -9.26 30.74
CA SER A 159 27.79 -10.70 30.76
C SER A 159 29.06 -11.54 30.92
N ALA A 160 30.14 -11.20 30.18
CA ALA A 160 31.42 -11.88 30.27
C ALA A 160 32.10 -11.68 31.64
N GLU A 161 32.07 -10.45 32.17
CA GLU A 161 32.58 -10.12 33.50
C GLU A 161 31.83 -10.90 34.61
N LYS A 162 30.49 -10.89 34.57
CA LYS A 162 29.63 -11.62 35.50
C LYS A 162 29.88 -13.14 35.44
N GLU A 163 30.09 -13.71 34.26
CA GLU A 163 30.39 -15.14 34.11
C GLU A 163 31.82 -15.50 34.56
N SER A 164 32.75 -14.54 34.53
CA SER A 164 34.09 -14.72 35.14
C SER A 164 34.02 -14.71 36.65
N LEU A 165 33.31 -13.74 37.23
CA LEU A 165 33.12 -13.66 38.67
C LEU A 165 32.33 -14.83 39.23
N LYS A 166 31.32 -15.37 38.53
CA LYS A 166 30.67 -16.65 38.93
C LYS A 166 31.66 -17.80 39.04
N ARG A 167 32.61 -17.92 38.12
CA ARG A 167 33.64 -18.98 38.17
C ARG A 167 34.56 -18.81 39.38
N GLN A 168 34.92 -17.58 39.73
CA GLN A 168 35.70 -17.27 40.94
C GLN A 168 34.90 -17.48 42.23
N VAL A 169 33.61 -17.11 42.27
CA VAL A 169 32.68 -17.43 43.38
C VAL A 169 32.66 -18.95 43.59
N LYS A 170 32.48 -19.74 42.52
CA LYS A 170 32.48 -21.19 42.63
C LYS A 170 33.84 -21.74 43.09
N GLU A 171 34.95 -21.24 42.57
CA GLU A 171 36.29 -21.66 43.00
C GLU A 171 36.52 -21.40 44.49
N LEU A 172 36.06 -20.26 45.01
CA LEU A 172 36.12 -19.92 46.44
C LEU A 172 35.15 -20.79 47.28
N GLU A 173 33.99 -21.16 46.76
CA GLU A 173 33.05 -22.10 47.41
C GLU A 173 33.59 -23.54 47.44
N ASP A 174 34.15 -24.03 46.32
CA ASP A 174 34.81 -25.33 46.22
C ASP A 174 36.02 -25.39 47.18
N ARG A 175 36.81 -24.32 47.28
CA ARG A 175 37.90 -24.19 48.28
C ARG A 175 37.39 -24.17 49.72
N LEU A 176 36.35 -23.39 50.03
CA LEU A 176 35.73 -23.37 51.36
C LEU A 176 35.24 -24.75 51.77
N SER A 177 34.58 -25.49 50.86
CA SER A 177 34.14 -26.87 51.08
C SER A 177 35.30 -27.80 51.44
N VAL A 178 36.44 -27.69 50.75
CA VAL A 178 37.64 -28.50 51.08
C VAL A 178 38.23 -28.14 52.45
N TYR A 179 38.33 -26.86 52.81
CA TYR A 179 38.79 -26.46 54.15
C TYR A 179 37.79 -26.86 55.25
N GLU A 180 36.48 -26.78 55.02
CA GLU A 180 35.47 -27.25 55.97
C GLU A 180 35.50 -28.78 56.12
N MET A 181 35.62 -29.54 55.04
CA MET A 181 35.83 -31.01 55.09
C MET A 181 37.09 -31.36 55.88
N ALA A 182 38.24 -30.78 55.54
CA ALA A 182 39.50 -31.02 56.25
C ALA A 182 39.42 -30.67 57.74
N LYS A 183 38.69 -29.60 58.09
CA LYS A 183 38.43 -29.22 59.49
C LYS A 183 37.51 -30.21 60.21
N THR A 184 36.48 -30.74 59.56
CA THR A 184 35.63 -31.81 60.15
C THR A 184 36.39 -33.12 60.30
N GLU A 185 37.27 -33.46 59.35
CA GLU A 185 38.11 -34.65 59.42
C GLU A 185 39.14 -34.49 60.57
N TYR A 186 39.82 -33.35 60.67
CA TYR A 186 40.72 -33.05 61.79
C TYR A 186 40.02 -33.12 63.14
N ASN A 187 38.84 -32.52 63.29
CA ASN A 187 38.05 -32.63 64.52
C ASN A 187 37.68 -34.08 64.84
N THR A 188 37.35 -34.89 63.82
CA THR A 188 37.03 -36.32 63.97
C THR A 188 38.27 -37.12 64.40
N GLN A 189 39.44 -36.82 63.84
CA GLN A 189 40.72 -37.42 64.25
C GLN A 189 41.10 -37.00 65.68
N LEU A 190 40.89 -35.73 66.07
CA LEU A 190 41.14 -35.24 67.43
C LEU A 190 40.27 -35.95 68.46
N ILE A 191 38.95 -36.04 68.22
CA ILE A 191 38.00 -36.79 69.06
C ILE A 191 38.38 -38.28 69.13
N SER A 192 38.79 -38.87 68.00
CA SER A 192 39.28 -40.27 67.98
C SER A 192 40.55 -40.45 68.81
N MET A 193 41.44 -39.46 68.83
CA MET A 193 42.66 -39.47 69.64
C MET A 193 42.33 -39.34 71.13
N GLU A 194 41.45 -38.43 71.54
CA GLU A 194 40.95 -38.30 72.92
C GLU A 194 40.24 -39.58 73.40
N LEU A 195 39.45 -40.23 72.53
CA LEU A 195 38.84 -41.54 72.78
C LEU A 195 39.89 -42.64 72.93
N SER A 196 40.96 -42.64 72.13
CA SER A 196 42.06 -43.61 72.29
C SER A 196 42.88 -43.37 73.57
N GLU A 197 43.13 -42.12 73.95
CA GLU A 197 43.82 -41.79 75.21
C GLU A 197 42.99 -42.17 76.44
N SER A 198 41.67 -42.02 76.38
CA SER A 198 40.77 -42.43 77.46
C SER A 198 40.60 -43.97 77.50
N SER A 199 40.57 -44.64 76.35
CA SER A 199 40.63 -46.12 76.28
C SER A 199 41.94 -46.67 76.87
N ASN A 200 43.09 -46.07 76.55
CA ASN A 200 44.40 -46.45 77.10
C ASN A 200 44.53 -46.18 78.61
N LYS A 201 43.63 -45.38 79.21
CA LYS A 201 43.51 -45.19 80.67
C LYS A 201 42.58 -46.21 81.33
N ILE A 202 41.83 -47.00 80.55
CA ILE A 202 40.92 -48.06 81.02
C ILE A 202 41.58 -49.44 80.91
N ASP A 203 42.42 -49.68 79.89
CA ASP A 203 43.07 -50.97 79.61
C ASP A 203 44.05 -51.50 80.70
N GLY A 204 44.20 -50.75 81.81
CA GLY A 204 44.82 -51.22 83.05
C GLY A 204 43.88 -52.00 83.99
N LYS A 205 42.59 -52.12 83.67
CA LYS A 205 41.56 -52.84 84.43
C LYS A 205 40.44 -53.39 83.53
N ASP A 206 40.52 -54.68 83.20
CA ASP A 206 39.60 -55.70 83.76
C ASP A 206 39.72 -57.02 82.99
N SER A 207 40.65 -57.88 83.42
CA SER A 207 40.85 -59.21 82.88
C SER A 207 40.01 -60.27 83.61
N LEU A 208 38.67 -60.22 83.49
CA LEU A 208 37.78 -61.34 83.88
C LEU A 208 36.33 -61.19 83.38
N LEU A 209 36.00 -61.78 82.23
CA LEU A 209 35.09 -62.95 82.13
C LEU A 209 34.89 -63.40 80.67
N ASP A 210 34.45 -64.64 80.52
CA ASP A 210 34.39 -65.40 79.26
C ASP A 210 33.06 -66.17 79.17
N ASN A 211 32.66 -66.59 77.97
CA ASN A 211 31.54 -67.49 77.65
C ASN A 211 30.08 -66.97 77.90
N SER A 212 29.05 -67.36 77.13
CA SER A 212 28.99 -68.09 75.83
C SER A 212 27.57 -68.04 75.22
N ILE A 213 27.44 -68.38 73.91
CA ILE A 213 26.39 -69.21 73.23
C ILE A 213 24.89 -68.97 73.56
N SER A 214 23.89 -69.03 72.65
CA SER A 214 23.63 -68.77 71.21
C SER A 214 22.13 -69.11 70.94
N TRP A 215 21.68 -69.27 69.67
CA TRP A 215 20.31 -69.65 69.21
C TRP A 215 19.19 -68.57 69.31
N ASN A 216 18.12 -68.57 68.49
CA ASN A 216 17.96 -68.85 67.04
C ASN A 216 16.55 -68.37 66.53
N ARG A 217 16.41 -68.19 65.20
CA ARG A 217 15.17 -68.21 64.36
C ARG A 217 14.04 -67.14 64.46
N ASN A 218 13.94 -66.38 63.35
CA ASN A 218 12.82 -66.35 62.36
C ASN A 218 11.70 -65.28 62.38
N ILE A 219 11.47 -64.72 61.16
CA ILE A 219 10.17 -64.43 60.47
C ILE A 219 9.36 -63.19 61.00
N THR A 220 8.92 -62.20 60.19
CA THR A 220 8.95 -61.92 58.71
C THR A 220 8.63 -60.44 58.40
N ASN A 221 9.12 -59.92 57.25
CA ASN A 221 8.54 -58.87 56.35
C ASN A 221 8.25 -57.45 56.91
N ASP A 222 8.20 -56.32 56.17
CA ASP A 222 8.67 -55.80 54.86
C ASP A 222 8.65 -54.25 54.99
N ASP A 223 9.21 -53.35 54.17
CA ASP A 223 10.04 -53.38 52.95
C ASP A 223 11.47 -52.82 53.30
N THR A 224 12.47 -52.45 52.46
CA THR A 224 12.64 -52.02 51.04
C THR A 224 12.14 -50.58 50.69
N SER A 225 12.64 -49.85 49.66
CA SER A 225 13.84 -50.01 48.82
C SER A 225 14.58 -48.67 48.62
N SER A 226 15.85 -48.72 48.19
CA SER A 226 16.80 -47.59 48.25
C SER A 226 17.23 -47.04 46.88
N ILE A 227 17.49 -45.73 46.86
CA ILE A 227 18.62 -45.03 46.21
C ILE A 227 19.38 -45.78 45.10
N SER A 228 19.35 -45.26 43.86
CA SER A 228 20.56 -44.87 43.09
C SER A 228 20.25 -44.29 41.71
N ILE A 229 21.02 -43.28 41.29
CA ILE A 229 21.11 -42.82 39.89
C ILE A 229 22.60 -42.64 39.57
N GLN A 230 23.10 -43.32 38.54
CA GLN A 230 24.35 -42.94 37.88
C GLN A 230 24.28 -43.29 36.38
N LEU A 231 25.02 -42.54 35.57
CA LEU A 231 25.05 -42.67 34.11
C LEU A 231 26.13 -43.67 33.67
N PHE A 232 26.01 -44.20 32.46
CA PHE A 232 27.06 -44.02 31.43
C PHE A 232 26.46 -44.19 30.01
N SER A 233 27.31 -44.03 28.99
CA SER A 233 26.92 -43.49 27.69
C SER A 233 26.83 -44.51 26.54
N ASP A 234 26.29 -44.01 25.43
CA ASP A 234 26.85 -44.11 24.06
C ASP A 234 26.27 -45.08 23.00
N ARG A 235 26.21 -44.52 21.79
CA ARG A 235 26.36 -45.11 20.43
C ARG A 235 25.21 -45.81 19.68
N THR A 236 24.89 -45.14 18.55
CA THR A 236 24.81 -45.64 17.15
C THR A 236 23.51 -46.19 16.54
N LYS A 237 23.21 -45.64 15.33
CA LYS A 237 22.59 -46.27 14.14
C LYS A 237 21.09 -46.65 14.22
N SER A 238 20.31 -46.74 13.12
CA SER A 238 20.52 -46.29 11.72
C SER A 238 19.23 -46.33 10.86
N ALA A 239 18.84 -45.18 10.28
CA ALA A 239 18.24 -44.99 8.93
C ALA A 239 16.83 -45.54 8.57
N ASN A 240 16.31 -45.00 7.44
CA ASN A 240 15.14 -45.40 6.63
C ASN A 240 13.76 -45.20 7.28
N HIS A 241 12.65 -44.81 6.62
CA HIS A 241 12.28 -44.23 5.29
C HIS A 241 10.86 -43.59 5.49
N PHE A 242 10.19 -42.82 4.60
CA PHE A 242 10.33 -42.36 3.20
C PHE A 242 9.61 -40.97 3.12
N CYS A 243 10.10 -39.95 2.38
CA CYS A 243 9.71 -39.54 1.01
C CYS A 243 8.23 -39.17 0.74
N ASN A 244 7.88 -38.17 -0.10
CA ASN A 244 8.63 -37.09 -0.81
C ASN A 244 7.65 -36.04 -1.42
N ASP A 245 8.16 -34.84 -1.73
CA ASP A 245 7.87 -33.93 -2.89
C ASP A 245 6.41 -33.55 -3.29
N PHE A 246 6.12 -32.52 -4.12
CA PHE A 246 6.91 -31.58 -4.95
C PHE A 246 6.56 -30.11 -4.59
N THR A 247 7.34 -29.02 -4.76
CA THR A 247 8.47 -28.58 -5.62
C THR A 247 8.16 -28.03 -7.03
N GLN A 248 8.26 -26.70 -7.15
CA GLN A 248 8.72 -25.85 -8.29
C GLN A 248 8.79 -24.42 -7.72
N GLU A 249 9.87 -23.64 -7.69
CA GLU A 249 11.17 -23.55 -8.41
C GLU A 249 11.13 -22.95 -9.83
N GLU A 250 11.53 -21.68 -9.95
CA GLU A 250 12.59 -21.09 -10.80
C GLU A 250 12.72 -19.59 -10.39
N LYS A 251 13.88 -18.97 -10.06
CA LYS A 251 15.27 -18.90 -10.59
C LYS A 251 15.50 -17.81 -11.64
N SER A 252 16.10 -16.69 -11.22
CA SER A 252 17.27 -16.02 -11.87
C SER A 252 17.46 -14.57 -11.38
N ASP A 253 18.60 -13.91 -11.60
CA ASP A 253 19.97 -14.30 -11.24
C ASP A 253 20.88 -13.06 -11.08
N ASN A 254 21.99 -13.20 -10.35
CA ASN A 254 23.22 -12.37 -10.38
C ASN A 254 23.16 -10.84 -10.60
N GLN A 255 23.53 -10.08 -9.57
CA GLN A 255 24.54 -9.01 -9.74
C GLN A 255 25.33 -8.72 -8.45
N LYS A 256 26.67 -8.65 -8.58
CA LYS A 256 27.59 -8.16 -7.52
C LYS A 256 27.72 -6.63 -7.61
N PRO A 257 28.25 -5.97 -6.56
CA PRO A 257 29.66 -5.57 -6.70
C PRO A 257 30.57 -6.08 -5.57
N ASN A 258 31.88 -5.97 -5.83
CA ASN A 258 32.99 -6.27 -4.92
C ASN A 258 33.56 -4.97 -4.33
N VAL A 259 34.40 -5.07 -3.27
CA VAL A 259 35.63 -4.27 -2.97
C VAL A 259 35.91 -4.23 -1.45
N ASN A 260 36.95 -4.97 -1.04
CA ASN A 260 38.10 -4.61 -0.16
C ASN A 260 37.84 -4.06 1.29
N GLU A 261 38.73 -4.15 2.29
CA GLU A 261 40.14 -4.60 2.36
C GLU A 261 40.66 -4.92 3.79
N ILE A 262 41.94 -5.35 3.89
CA ILE A 262 42.89 -5.27 5.04
C ILE A 262 42.65 -6.17 6.29
N THR A 263 43.41 -7.26 6.37
CA THR A 263 44.47 -7.53 7.39
C THR A 263 45.23 -8.81 7.01
N ARG A 264 46.44 -8.73 6.46
CA ARG A 264 47.76 -8.73 7.15
C ARG A 264 48.09 -10.00 7.96
N THR A 265 49.11 -10.70 7.48
CA THR A 265 49.82 -11.83 8.10
C THR A 265 50.60 -11.47 9.35
N PHE A 266 50.76 -12.42 10.29
CA PHE A 266 52.08 -12.81 10.86
C PHE A 266 51.99 -14.13 11.64
N GLY A 267 53.07 -14.90 11.62
CA GLY A 267 53.51 -15.83 12.67
C GLY A 267 55.00 -15.55 12.94
N PRO A 268 55.75 -16.39 13.69
CA PRO A 268 55.38 -17.72 14.21
C PRO A 268 55.82 -17.96 15.68
N GLU A 269 55.89 -19.24 16.09
CA GLU A 269 56.68 -19.88 17.17
C GLU A 269 56.94 -19.22 18.54
N SER A 270 56.68 -19.99 19.62
CA SER A 270 57.62 -20.18 20.77
C SER A 270 57.21 -21.30 21.73
N THR A 271 58.17 -22.15 22.10
CA THR A 271 58.15 -23.20 23.15
C THR A 271 59.61 -23.54 23.54
N PRO A 272 59.91 -24.17 24.70
CA PRO A 272 59.25 -24.21 26.01
C PRO A 272 60.19 -23.55 27.07
N PRO A 273 60.35 -24.02 28.34
CA PRO A 273 61.06 -25.28 28.62
C PRO A 273 60.46 -26.17 29.75
N SER A 274 61.11 -27.32 29.98
CA SER A 274 60.60 -28.53 30.64
C SER A 274 60.95 -28.67 32.15
N LEU A 275 60.75 -29.90 32.67
CA LEU A 275 61.17 -30.48 33.98
C LEU A 275 60.13 -30.33 35.11
N LEU A 276 59.91 -31.31 36.01
CA LEU A 276 60.68 -32.52 36.38
C LEU A 276 59.85 -33.82 36.38
N SER A 277 60.55 -34.95 36.37
CA SER A 277 60.03 -36.30 36.70
C SER A 277 60.11 -36.58 38.21
N SER A 278 59.19 -37.37 38.78
CA SER A 278 59.53 -38.73 39.29
C SER A 278 58.33 -39.55 39.79
N GLU A 279 58.49 -40.86 39.64
CA GLU A 279 58.05 -41.99 40.50
C GLU A 279 57.03 -41.73 41.64
N LEU A 280 55.90 -42.43 41.55
CA LEU A 280 55.02 -42.72 42.69
C LEU A 280 55.67 -43.75 43.62
N ALA A 281 56.25 -43.28 44.73
CA ALA A 281 56.71 -44.11 45.84
C ALA A 281 55.55 -44.54 46.76
N THR A 282 55.80 -45.55 47.60
CA THR A 282 54.82 -46.13 48.54
C THR A 282 54.39 -45.17 49.65
N PRO A 283 53.18 -45.34 50.22
CA PRO A 283 52.71 -44.48 51.31
C PRO A 283 53.53 -44.69 52.58
N ARG A 284 54.11 -43.61 53.11
CA ARG A 284 54.62 -43.54 54.49
C ARG A 284 53.68 -42.70 55.34
N GLN A 285 53.28 -43.24 56.47
CA GLN A 285 52.61 -42.49 57.52
C GLN A 285 53.58 -41.42 58.05
N ILE A 286 53.16 -40.16 58.06
CA ILE A 286 53.81 -39.09 58.81
C ILE A 286 52.72 -38.42 59.65
N SER A 287 52.70 -38.76 60.93
CA SER A 287 51.85 -38.14 61.94
C SER A 287 52.40 -36.75 62.30
N THR A 288 52.13 -35.75 61.46
CA THR A 288 52.56 -34.38 61.70
C THR A 288 51.70 -33.75 62.80
N ILE A 289 52.29 -33.55 63.98
CA ILE A 289 51.62 -32.82 65.07
C ILE A 289 51.55 -31.33 64.66
N LEU A 290 50.36 -30.90 64.26
CA LEU A 290 50.02 -29.49 64.01
C LEU A 290 50.08 -28.72 65.34
N THR A 291 50.70 -27.54 65.33
CA THR A 291 50.70 -26.60 66.45
C THR A 291 49.50 -25.64 66.37
N ASP A 292 49.07 -25.08 67.50
CA ASP A 292 47.98 -24.07 67.54
C ASP A 292 48.23 -22.88 66.60
N GLU A 293 49.50 -22.54 66.38
CA GLU A 293 49.92 -21.48 65.45
C GLU A 293 49.54 -21.81 63.99
N MET A 294 49.60 -23.07 63.57
CA MET A 294 49.12 -23.50 62.25
C MET A 294 47.59 -23.48 62.14
N LEU A 295 46.88 -23.83 63.22
CA LEU A 295 45.41 -23.80 63.28
C LEU A 295 44.85 -22.36 63.23
N ASN A 296 45.50 -21.42 63.93
CA ASN A 296 45.14 -19.99 63.85
C ASN A 296 45.36 -19.44 62.43
N ASN A 297 46.50 -19.74 61.80
CA ASN A 297 46.77 -19.32 60.42
C ASN A 297 45.72 -19.88 59.44
N GLN A 298 45.33 -21.16 59.55
CA GLN A 298 44.24 -21.73 58.75
C GLN A 298 42.88 -21.08 59.04
N SER A 299 42.60 -20.69 60.29
CA SER A 299 41.39 -19.97 60.65
C SER A 299 41.31 -18.58 60.02
N ASP A 300 42.43 -17.87 59.89
CA ASP A 300 42.47 -16.54 59.30
C ASP A 300 42.50 -16.58 57.76
N GLU A 301 43.10 -17.61 57.15
CA GLU A 301 42.86 -17.94 55.73
C GLU A 301 41.38 -18.19 55.45
N LEU A 302 40.68 -18.96 56.30
CA LEU A 302 39.25 -19.25 56.16
C LEU A 302 38.39 -17.97 56.23
N LYS A 303 38.69 -17.05 57.16
CA LYS A 303 38.03 -15.73 57.22
C LYS A 303 38.25 -14.96 55.93
N LYS A 304 39.51 -14.86 55.47
CA LYS A 304 39.88 -14.13 54.26
C LYS A 304 39.20 -14.67 53.01
N ILE A 305 39.19 -15.99 52.80
CA ILE A 305 38.50 -16.64 51.67
C ILE A 305 36.98 -16.36 51.72
N LYS A 306 36.39 -16.31 52.92
CA LYS A 306 34.97 -15.99 53.11
C LYS A 306 34.65 -14.50 52.84
N GLU A 307 35.50 -13.59 53.29
CA GLU A 307 35.39 -12.16 52.98
C GLU A 307 35.54 -11.90 51.46
N GLU A 308 36.53 -12.55 50.83
CA GLU A 308 36.69 -12.53 49.37
C GLU A 308 35.44 -13.08 48.65
N LEU A 309 34.86 -14.18 49.13
CA LEU A 309 33.64 -14.77 48.57
C LEU A 309 32.42 -13.83 48.66
N ASP A 310 32.18 -13.20 49.80
CA ASP A 310 31.06 -12.28 49.98
C ASP A 310 31.23 -10.98 49.16
N VAL A 311 32.47 -10.51 48.99
CA VAL A 311 32.80 -9.42 48.03
C VAL A 311 32.51 -9.84 46.58
N HIS A 312 32.85 -11.06 46.17
CA HIS A 312 32.54 -11.53 44.82
C HIS A 312 31.03 -11.74 44.60
N LYS A 313 30.29 -12.23 45.61
CA LYS A 313 28.82 -12.40 45.56
C LYS A 313 28.08 -11.06 45.45
N THR A 314 28.50 -10.04 46.21
CA THR A 314 27.94 -8.69 46.09
C THR A 314 28.28 -8.06 44.74
N LEU A 315 29.49 -8.26 44.21
CA LEU A 315 29.88 -7.77 42.89
C LEU A 315 29.06 -8.41 41.76
N VAL A 316 28.89 -9.74 41.76
CA VAL A 316 28.03 -10.49 40.81
C VAL A 316 26.58 -10.01 40.84
N SER A 317 26.08 -9.65 42.02
CA SER A 317 24.72 -9.10 42.20
C SER A 317 24.61 -7.72 41.56
N SER A 318 25.55 -6.81 41.83
CA SER A 318 25.58 -5.45 41.24
C SER A 318 25.73 -5.47 39.71
N LEU A 319 26.47 -6.44 39.15
CA LEU A 319 26.57 -6.65 37.69
C LEU A 319 25.27 -7.21 37.10
N GLY A 320 24.51 -7.99 37.87
CA GLY A 320 23.15 -8.39 37.51
C GLY A 320 22.19 -7.21 37.41
N GLU A 321 22.23 -6.29 38.36
CA GLU A 321 21.41 -5.07 38.35
C GLU A 321 21.78 -4.15 37.19
N LYS A 322 23.09 -3.90 36.98
CA LYS A 322 23.61 -3.14 35.83
C LYS A 322 23.15 -3.74 34.50
N TYR A 323 23.26 -5.06 34.33
CA TYR A 323 22.80 -5.76 33.13
C TYR A 323 21.29 -5.55 32.90
N ASN A 324 20.47 -5.73 33.94
CA ASN A 324 19.01 -5.59 33.85
C ASN A 324 18.60 -4.15 33.48
N ALA A 325 19.25 -3.14 34.05
CA ALA A 325 19.02 -1.73 33.69
C ALA A 325 19.39 -1.43 32.23
N LEU A 326 20.50 -2.00 31.74
CA LEU A 326 20.98 -1.83 30.37
C LEU A 326 20.07 -2.55 29.35
N ALA A 327 19.62 -3.77 29.67
CA ALA A 327 18.61 -4.50 28.91
C ALA A 327 17.29 -3.74 28.81
N LEU A 328 16.83 -3.10 29.90
CA LEU A 328 15.62 -2.29 29.91
C LEU A 328 15.75 -1.03 29.04
N LYS A 329 16.89 -0.32 29.11
CA LYS A 329 17.21 0.80 28.20
C LYS A 329 17.13 0.37 26.73
N HIS A 330 17.81 -0.72 26.37
CA HIS A 330 17.84 -1.25 25.00
C HIS A 330 16.43 -1.66 24.52
N LEU A 331 15.62 -2.31 25.36
CA LEU A 331 14.24 -2.65 25.03
C LEU A 331 13.36 -1.40 24.79
N GLN A 332 13.49 -0.37 25.64
CA GLN A 332 12.79 0.91 25.46
C GLN A 332 13.22 1.63 24.18
N TYR A 333 14.53 1.67 23.89
CA TYR A 333 15.09 2.30 22.70
C TYR A 333 14.64 1.59 21.41
N LYS A 334 14.68 0.25 21.40
CA LYS A 334 14.16 -0.60 20.32
C LYS A 334 12.66 -0.40 20.10
N SER A 335 11.87 -0.32 21.18
CA SER A 335 10.43 0.00 21.10
C SER A 335 10.19 1.38 20.50
N LYS A 336 10.96 2.40 20.91
CA LYS A 336 10.87 3.76 20.38
C LYS A 336 11.25 3.85 18.89
N ARG A 337 12.34 3.18 18.48
CA ARG A 337 12.71 3.03 17.07
C ARG A 337 11.61 2.34 16.26
N LYS A 338 11.00 1.28 16.78
CA LYS A 338 9.87 0.58 16.13
C LYS A 338 8.69 1.53 15.86
N MET A 339 8.22 2.25 16.89
CA MET A 339 7.11 3.20 16.75
C MET A 339 7.44 4.34 15.76
N GLN A 340 8.68 4.82 15.73
CA GLN A 340 9.13 5.82 14.75
C GLN A 340 9.12 5.27 13.32
N ILE A 341 9.53 4.02 13.11
CA ILE A 341 9.46 3.35 11.80
C ILE A 341 8.01 3.15 11.35
N GLU A 342 7.12 2.76 12.26
CA GLU A 342 5.69 2.57 11.97
C GLU A 342 4.99 3.89 11.63
N ALA A 343 5.30 4.98 12.35
CA ALA A 343 4.82 6.32 12.01
C ALA A 343 5.34 6.82 10.64
N LEU A 344 6.61 6.56 10.32
CA LEU A 344 7.19 6.91 9.01
C LEU A 344 6.56 6.10 7.87
N LYS A 345 6.20 4.83 8.09
CA LYS A 345 5.44 4.02 7.12
C LYS A 345 4.04 4.59 6.88
N GLY A 346 3.27 4.87 7.93
CA GLY A 346 1.94 5.46 7.79
C GLY A 346 1.96 6.80 7.05
N ASN A 347 2.97 7.65 7.31
CA ASN A 347 3.17 8.91 6.57
C ASN A 347 3.53 8.68 5.09
N LEU A 348 4.33 7.66 4.77
CA LEU A 348 4.66 7.29 3.39
C LEU A 348 3.44 6.76 2.63
N GLU A 349 2.66 5.87 3.26
CA GLU A 349 1.42 5.31 2.72
C GLU A 349 0.38 6.41 2.46
N ALA A 350 0.17 7.32 3.42
CA ALA A 350 -0.69 8.49 3.25
C ALA A 350 -0.23 9.40 2.10
N SER A 351 1.08 9.64 1.97
CA SER A 351 1.66 10.43 0.86
C SER A 351 1.46 9.74 -0.50
N GLN A 352 1.57 8.41 -0.54
CA GLN A 352 1.32 7.62 -1.75
C GLN A 352 -0.15 7.66 -2.17
N CYS A 353 -1.09 7.58 -1.23
CA CYS A 353 -2.52 7.76 -1.48
C CYS A 353 -2.85 9.17 -2.02
N GLN A 354 -2.22 10.22 -1.47
CA GLN A 354 -2.35 11.59 -2.01
C GLN A 354 -1.80 11.70 -3.44
N MET A 355 -0.64 11.10 -3.73
CA MET A 355 -0.04 11.09 -5.06
C MET A 355 -0.94 10.41 -6.11
N GLU A 356 -1.50 9.24 -5.80
CA GLU A 356 -2.41 8.52 -6.71
C GLU A 356 -3.75 9.26 -6.90
N SER A 357 -4.25 9.95 -5.86
CA SER A 357 -5.41 10.86 -5.97
C SER A 357 -5.13 12.03 -6.92
N LEU A 358 -4.00 12.73 -6.78
CA LEU A 358 -3.61 13.83 -7.66
C LEU A 358 -3.38 13.38 -9.11
N LYS A 359 -2.74 12.21 -9.30
CA LYS A 359 -2.53 11.55 -10.60
C LYS A 359 -3.85 11.19 -11.27
N THR A 360 -4.84 10.73 -10.51
CA THR A 360 -6.22 10.47 -10.98
C THR A 360 -6.92 11.76 -11.40
N GLN A 361 -6.83 12.82 -10.58
CA GLN A 361 -7.41 14.14 -10.89
C GLN A 361 -6.78 14.75 -12.16
N LEU A 362 -5.47 14.65 -12.32
CA LEU A 362 -4.74 15.08 -13.54
C LEU A 362 -5.19 14.28 -14.78
N SER A 363 -5.46 12.98 -14.63
CA SER A 363 -6.00 12.13 -15.71
C SER A 363 -7.39 12.59 -16.14
N ILE A 364 -8.26 12.91 -15.18
CA ILE A 364 -9.62 13.44 -15.44
C ILE A 364 -9.55 14.81 -16.13
N GLN A 365 -8.70 15.74 -15.65
CA GLN A 365 -8.50 17.04 -16.30
C GLN A 365 -7.96 16.88 -17.74
N LYS A 366 -6.97 16.01 -17.96
CA LYS A 366 -6.44 15.71 -19.30
C LYS A 366 -7.49 15.09 -20.24
N ARG A 367 -8.50 14.37 -19.71
CA ARG A 367 -9.63 13.89 -20.49
C ARG A 367 -10.59 15.03 -20.85
N ARG A 368 -11.00 15.84 -19.87
CA ARG A 368 -11.88 17.01 -20.07
C ARG A 368 -11.31 18.00 -21.09
N PHE A 369 -10.01 18.27 -21.03
CA PHE A 369 -9.34 19.16 -21.98
C PHE A 369 -9.39 18.64 -23.42
N ARG A 370 -9.30 17.32 -23.65
CA ARG A 370 -9.45 16.73 -25.00
C ARG A 370 -10.86 16.88 -25.52
N THR A 371 -11.88 16.57 -24.71
CA THR A 371 -13.28 16.68 -25.13
C THR A 371 -13.67 18.13 -25.41
N GLU A 372 -13.13 19.10 -24.67
CA GLU A 372 -13.31 20.54 -24.93
C GLU A 372 -12.62 20.97 -26.25
N GLU A 373 -11.39 20.49 -26.49
CA GLU A 373 -10.62 20.76 -27.71
C GLU A 373 -11.20 20.05 -28.96
N GLU A 374 -11.91 18.92 -28.77
CA GLU A 374 -12.71 18.24 -29.80
C GLU A 374 -14.01 19.02 -30.08
N PHE A 375 -14.71 19.48 -29.05
CA PHE A 375 -15.90 20.33 -29.18
C PHE A 375 -15.58 21.67 -29.88
N ARG A 376 -14.49 22.34 -29.49
CA ARG A 376 -14.01 23.56 -30.16
C ARG A 376 -13.78 23.36 -31.66
N LYS A 377 -13.18 22.23 -32.06
CA LYS A 377 -12.96 21.90 -33.48
C LYS A 377 -14.25 21.65 -34.23
N GLN A 378 -15.27 21.06 -33.59
CA GLN A 378 -16.59 20.90 -34.20
C GLN A 378 -17.22 22.27 -34.44
N VAL A 379 -17.29 23.13 -33.41
CA VAL A 379 -17.84 24.50 -33.52
C VAL A 379 -17.10 25.34 -34.57
N GLU A 380 -15.77 25.23 -34.67
CA GLU A 380 -14.99 25.91 -35.71
C GLU A 380 -15.24 25.35 -37.13
N THR A 381 -15.58 24.06 -37.25
CA THR A 381 -15.96 23.45 -38.53
C THR A 381 -17.34 23.91 -38.95
N ASP A 382 -18.32 23.85 -38.03
CA ASP A 382 -19.69 24.26 -38.26
C ASP A 382 -19.77 25.76 -38.63
N TYR A 383 -19.03 26.62 -37.91
CA TYR A 383 -18.96 28.05 -38.21
C TYR A 383 -18.39 28.32 -39.62
N ARG A 384 -17.37 27.57 -40.07
CA ARG A 384 -16.86 27.69 -41.45
C ARG A 384 -17.91 27.26 -42.47
N SER A 385 -18.63 26.17 -42.21
CA SER A 385 -19.71 25.69 -43.08
C SER A 385 -20.85 26.71 -43.21
N LEU A 386 -21.35 27.27 -42.10
CA LEU A 386 -22.34 28.35 -42.11
C LEU A 386 -21.83 29.59 -42.87
N GLN A 387 -20.54 29.92 -42.74
CA GLN A 387 -19.94 31.06 -43.46
C GLN A 387 -19.83 30.80 -44.98
N GLU A 388 -19.67 29.55 -45.41
CA GLU A 388 -19.71 29.16 -46.82
C GLU A 388 -21.15 29.11 -47.36
N GLU A 389 -22.09 28.55 -46.62
CA GLU A 389 -23.52 28.58 -46.96
C GLU A 389 -24.01 30.02 -47.11
N LYS A 390 -23.64 30.93 -46.19
CA LYS A 390 -23.96 32.35 -46.31
C LYS A 390 -23.44 32.94 -47.63
N ARG A 391 -22.17 32.72 -47.99
CA ARG A 391 -21.60 33.22 -49.26
C ARG A 391 -22.38 32.69 -50.47
N ASN A 392 -22.84 31.44 -50.43
CA ASN A 392 -23.66 30.83 -51.47
C ASN A 392 -25.08 31.42 -51.52
N ILE A 393 -25.69 31.73 -50.38
CA ILE A 393 -26.96 32.48 -50.29
C ILE A 393 -26.79 33.89 -50.89
N ASP A 394 -25.78 34.65 -50.44
CA ASP A 394 -25.47 36.00 -50.91
C ASP A 394 -25.26 36.02 -52.44
N PHE A 395 -24.54 35.04 -52.99
CA PHE A 395 -24.34 34.86 -54.44
C PHE A 395 -25.65 34.57 -55.19
N ARG A 396 -26.48 33.64 -54.69
CA ARG A 396 -27.79 33.32 -55.31
C ARG A 396 -28.74 34.52 -55.29
N ILE A 397 -28.73 35.31 -54.22
CA ILE A 397 -29.49 36.56 -54.13
C ILE A 397 -29.01 37.54 -55.22
N ALA A 398 -27.71 37.82 -55.31
CA ALA A 398 -27.15 38.74 -56.30
C ALA A 398 -27.45 38.34 -57.76
N MET A 399 -27.46 37.04 -58.06
CA MET A 399 -27.89 36.50 -59.35
C MET A 399 -29.38 36.77 -59.61
N SER A 400 -30.26 36.41 -58.67
CA SER A 400 -31.71 36.64 -58.81
C SER A 400 -32.08 38.13 -58.93
N GLU A 401 -31.39 39.02 -58.21
CA GLU A 401 -31.55 40.47 -58.40
C GLU A 401 -31.12 40.92 -59.80
N ASN A 402 -30.07 40.32 -60.38
CA ASN A 402 -29.64 40.66 -61.74
C ASN A 402 -30.70 40.23 -62.77
N GLU A 403 -31.29 39.04 -62.59
CA GLU A 403 -32.40 38.55 -63.41
C GLU A 403 -33.65 39.45 -63.28
N LEU A 404 -34.02 39.85 -62.06
CA LEU A 404 -35.09 40.82 -61.82
C LEU A 404 -34.79 42.18 -62.49
N ARG A 405 -33.56 42.69 -62.39
CA ARG A 405 -33.12 43.92 -63.08
C ARG A 405 -33.16 43.77 -64.61
N ASN A 406 -32.87 42.59 -65.15
CA ASN A 406 -32.99 42.29 -66.59
C ASN A 406 -34.46 42.26 -67.03
N MET A 407 -35.32 41.55 -66.30
CA MET A 407 -36.77 41.48 -66.57
C MET A 407 -37.44 42.86 -66.47
N ALA A 408 -37.09 43.68 -65.47
CA ALA A 408 -37.58 45.06 -65.37
C ALA A 408 -37.19 45.93 -66.58
N ARG A 409 -35.96 45.77 -67.10
CA ARG A 409 -35.52 46.43 -68.34
C ARG A 409 -36.32 45.93 -69.56
N HIS A 410 -36.60 44.63 -69.66
CA HIS A 410 -37.42 44.07 -70.74
C HIS A 410 -38.88 44.56 -70.69
N LEU A 411 -39.49 44.60 -69.50
CA LEU A 411 -40.85 45.13 -69.30
C LEU A 411 -40.95 46.62 -69.67
N ASN A 412 -39.95 47.44 -69.33
CA ASN A 412 -39.88 48.85 -69.73
C ASN A 412 -39.83 49.01 -71.27
N VAL A 413 -39.05 48.17 -71.97
CA VAL A 413 -39.01 48.14 -73.45
C VAL A 413 -40.35 47.69 -74.05
N LEU A 414 -41.02 46.70 -73.46
CA LEU A 414 -42.34 46.25 -73.91
C LEU A 414 -43.41 47.32 -73.69
N HIS A 415 -43.44 47.96 -72.51
CA HIS A 415 -44.37 49.04 -72.19
C HIS A 415 -44.21 50.24 -73.15
N LYS A 416 -42.97 50.62 -73.48
CA LYS A 416 -42.69 51.62 -74.52
C LYS A 416 -43.19 51.22 -75.91
N LYS A 417 -43.05 49.93 -76.29
CA LYS A 417 -43.61 49.43 -77.56
C LYS A 417 -45.14 49.48 -77.58
N VAL A 418 -45.80 49.13 -76.48
CA VAL A 418 -47.26 49.23 -76.33
C VAL A 418 -47.70 50.69 -76.49
N ALA A 419 -47.11 51.63 -75.76
CA ALA A 419 -47.44 53.06 -75.87
C ALA A 419 -47.23 53.63 -77.29
N MET A 420 -46.20 53.19 -78.03
CA MET A 420 -46.02 53.56 -79.44
C MET A 420 -47.11 52.99 -80.35
N LEU A 421 -47.55 51.75 -80.11
CA LEU A 421 -48.63 51.12 -80.88
C LEU A 421 -49.99 51.74 -80.56
N GLU A 422 -50.27 52.06 -79.30
CA GLU A 422 -51.47 52.79 -78.87
C GLU A 422 -51.54 54.17 -79.53
N SER A 423 -50.44 54.92 -79.52
CA SER A 423 -50.31 56.20 -80.23
C SER A 423 -50.53 56.05 -81.73
N ALA A 424 -49.85 55.11 -82.40
CA ALA A 424 -50.02 54.87 -83.83
C ALA A 424 -51.45 54.42 -84.20
N ASN A 425 -52.11 53.62 -83.35
CA ASN A 425 -53.50 53.21 -83.52
C ASN A 425 -54.47 54.39 -83.36
N ALA A 426 -54.25 55.28 -82.38
CA ALA A 426 -55.04 56.50 -82.22
C ALA A 426 -54.88 57.43 -83.45
N ASP A 427 -53.66 57.55 -83.98
CA ASP A 427 -53.34 58.31 -85.17
C ASP A 427 -54.03 57.75 -86.44
N LEU A 428 -54.04 56.41 -86.58
CA LEU A 428 -54.74 55.71 -87.67
C LEU A 428 -56.27 55.81 -87.53
N LEU A 429 -56.80 55.67 -86.32
CA LEU A 429 -58.23 55.83 -86.04
C LEU A 429 -58.70 57.26 -86.35
N SER A 430 -57.92 58.27 -85.93
CA SER A 430 -58.18 59.68 -86.25
C SER A 430 -58.20 59.91 -87.77
N LYS A 431 -57.23 59.39 -88.51
CA LYS A 431 -57.18 59.46 -89.99
C LYS A 431 -58.37 58.73 -90.64
N HIS A 432 -58.75 57.56 -90.12
CA HIS A 432 -59.90 56.80 -90.62
C HIS A 432 -61.22 57.55 -90.40
N LEU A 433 -61.46 58.07 -89.18
CA LEU A 433 -62.62 58.89 -88.87
C LEU A 433 -62.68 60.13 -89.76
N GLN A 434 -61.56 60.83 -89.96
CA GLN A 434 -61.48 61.96 -90.89
C GLN A 434 -61.85 61.56 -92.33
N LEU A 435 -61.37 60.42 -92.84
CA LEU A 435 -61.72 59.96 -94.18
C LEU A 435 -63.20 59.58 -94.32
N VAL A 436 -63.76 58.88 -93.32
CA VAL A 436 -65.19 58.51 -93.29
C VAL A 436 -66.05 59.77 -93.30
N TYR A 437 -65.82 60.70 -92.37
CA TYR A 437 -66.63 61.92 -92.24
C TYR A 437 -66.41 62.94 -93.37
N LYS A 438 -65.27 62.91 -94.07
CA LYS A 438 -64.97 63.79 -95.21
C LYS A 438 -65.51 63.27 -96.54
N ASN A 439 -65.67 61.95 -96.69
CA ASN A 439 -66.36 61.35 -97.84
C ASN A 439 -67.88 61.26 -97.64
N SER A 440 -68.37 61.23 -96.39
CA SER A 440 -69.80 61.26 -96.10
C SER A 440 -70.37 62.66 -96.35
N HIS A 441 -71.03 62.87 -97.48
CA HIS A 441 -71.73 64.13 -97.78
C HIS A 441 -73.07 64.23 -97.02
N ILE A 442 -73.00 64.10 -95.69
CA ILE A 442 -74.14 64.21 -94.77
C ILE A 442 -74.47 65.71 -94.59
N PRO A 443 -75.73 66.13 -94.73
CA PRO A 443 -76.11 67.52 -94.53
C PRO A 443 -75.91 67.95 -93.07
N LYS A 444 -75.58 69.23 -92.86
CA LYS A 444 -75.37 69.80 -91.52
C LYS A 444 -76.66 69.71 -90.68
N SER A 445 -76.70 68.77 -89.73
CA SER A 445 -77.75 68.71 -88.71
C SER A 445 -77.26 69.41 -87.44
N THR A 446 -77.92 70.50 -87.05
CA THR A 446 -77.56 71.33 -85.88
C THR A 446 -78.21 70.79 -84.60
N THR A 447 -77.76 69.63 -84.11
CA THR A 447 -78.13 69.10 -82.79
C THR A 447 -77.09 68.09 -82.28
N CYS A 448 -76.22 68.49 -81.32
CA CYS A 448 -75.57 67.60 -80.32
C CYS A 448 -74.52 68.29 -79.39
N ASP A 449 -74.75 69.52 -78.92
CA ASP A 449 -73.81 70.21 -77.99
C ASP A 449 -73.91 69.77 -76.51
N CYS A 450 -74.64 68.69 -76.19
CA CYS A 450 -75.17 68.46 -74.84
C CYS A 450 -74.61 67.25 -74.05
N ILE A 451 -73.52 66.61 -74.48
CA ILE A 451 -73.03 65.35 -73.87
C ILE A 451 -71.61 65.46 -73.26
N LEU A 452 -70.78 66.43 -73.66
CA LEU A 452 -69.36 66.49 -73.27
C LEU A 452 -69.07 66.94 -71.81
N THR A 453 -70.09 67.22 -70.99
CA THR A 453 -69.93 67.76 -69.62
C THR A 453 -70.06 66.71 -68.51
N ALA A 454 -70.33 65.44 -68.84
CA ALA A 454 -70.77 64.43 -67.86
C ALA A 454 -69.71 63.42 -67.38
N MET A 455 -68.44 63.55 -67.77
CA MET A 455 -67.38 62.56 -67.52
C MET A 455 -66.04 63.17 -67.05
N SER A 456 -66.07 64.32 -66.35
CA SER A 456 -64.85 65.01 -65.88
C SER A 456 -64.50 64.78 -64.41
N ASP A 457 -65.38 64.14 -63.63
CA ASP A 457 -65.20 63.92 -62.19
C ASP A 457 -65.24 62.42 -61.86
N ASP A 458 -64.06 61.79 -61.81
CA ASP A 458 -63.80 60.60 -60.98
C ASP A 458 -62.27 60.35 -60.93
N LYS A 459 -61.59 60.87 -59.89
CA LYS A 459 -60.18 60.61 -59.59
C LYS A 459 -59.77 61.00 -58.17
#